data_AF-A0A9D5BV90-F1
#
_entry.id   AF-A0A9D5BV90-F1
#
_cell.length_a   1.000
_cell.length_b   1.000
_cell.length_c   1.000
_cell.angle_alpha   90.00
_cell.angle_beta   90.00
_cell.angle_gamma   90.00
#
_symmetry.space_group_name_H-M   'P 1'
#
loop_
_entity.id
_entity.type
_entity.pdbx_description
1 polymer ?
#
loop_
_entity_poly.entity_id
_entity_poly.type
_entity_poly.pdbx_seq_one_letter_code
_entity_poly.pdbx_strand_id
1 'polypeptide(L)'
;MVPYIGVVHEGRWFLKGLGPHRQVHSEVYLPETESWSPVLDGMVSGWRNPCACVNGRLYALDCKDGCKLRVYNDAADSWSNHMDSGLHLGSSQALEAAALVPLCGKLCIVRNNMSMSLVDVASEGGRWETLAVAGGRGNNLKSWATNIWFTLGLGGYKHGKSHILHCQVLQSLDHQGVTLVIASSQRCP
;
A
#
# COMPACT_ATOMS: atom_id res chain seq x y z
N MET A 1 -12.08 2.96 -19.63
CA MET A 1 -12.30 2.61 -18.21
C MET A 1 -11.79 3.76 -17.35
N VAL A 2 -12.38 4.03 -16.18
CA VAL A 2 -11.77 4.89 -15.16
C VAL A 2 -11.08 3.98 -14.14
N PRO A 3 -9.74 3.88 -14.11
CA PRO A 3 -9.03 3.01 -13.18
C PRO A 3 -9.09 3.57 -11.77
N TYR A 4 -9.19 2.70 -10.78
CA TYR A 4 -9.07 3.07 -9.37
C TYR A 4 -8.13 2.14 -8.58
N ILE A 5 -7.64 1.05 -9.19
CA ILE A 5 -6.57 0.20 -8.64
C ILE A 5 -5.67 -0.25 -9.80
N GLY A 6 -4.36 -0.27 -9.56
CA GLY A 6 -3.38 -0.84 -10.48
C GLY A 6 -2.24 -1.52 -9.73
N VAL A 7 -1.70 -2.60 -10.29
CA VAL A 7 -0.50 -3.27 -9.76
C VAL A 7 0.30 -3.93 -10.88
N VAL A 8 1.62 -3.97 -10.71
CA VAL A 8 2.51 -4.76 -11.57
C VAL A 8 2.83 -6.06 -10.85
N HIS A 9 2.49 -7.19 -11.47
CA HIS A 9 2.74 -8.53 -10.93
C HIS A 9 3.19 -9.44 -12.08
N GLU A 10 4.25 -10.23 -11.86
CA GLU A 10 4.85 -11.08 -12.90
C GLU A 10 5.11 -10.35 -14.23
N GLY A 11 5.66 -9.12 -14.16
CA GLY A 11 5.97 -8.31 -15.34
C GLY A 11 4.77 -7.73 -16.10
N ARG A 12 3.54 -8.05 -15.68
CA ARG A 12 2.29 -7.59 -16.31
C ARG A 12 1.64 -6.50 -15.49
N TRP A 13 0.96 -5.58 -16.17
CA TRP A 13 0.26 -4.47 -15.52
C TRP A 13 -1.21 -4.78 -15.44
N PHE A 14 -1.75 -4.90 -14.23
CA PHE A 14 -3.16 -5.13 -14.01
C PHE A 14 -3.82 -3.82 -13.62
N LEU A 15 -4.99 -3.55 -14.21
CA LEU A 15 -5.84 -2.42 -13.88
C LEU A 15 -7.24 -2.90 -13.57
N LYS A 16 -7.83 -2.34 -12.52
CA LYS A 16 -9.23 -2.50 -12.17
C LYS A 16 -9.89 -1.14 -12.09
N GLY A 17 -11.05 -1.03 -12.72
CA GLY A 17 -11.74 0.23 -12.87
C GLY A 17 -13.21 0.08 -13.16
N LEU A 18 -13.86 1.22 -13.42
CA LEU A 18 -15.27 1.26 -13.81
C LEU A 18 -15.37 1.55 -15.32
N GLY A 19 -16.20 0.76 -15.99
CA GLY A 19 -16.62 1.00 -17.36
C GLY A 19 -17.66 2.13 -17.46
N PRO A 20 -18.08 2.49 -18.69
CA PRO A 20 -19.05 3.57 -18.94
C PRO A 20 -20.39 3.40 -18.21
N HIS A 21 -20.81 2.16 -17.95
CA HIS A 21 -22.06 1.82 -17.25
C HIS A 21 -21.82 1.48 -15.77
N ARG A 22 -20.69 1.91 -15.19
CA ARG A 22 -20.28 1.60 -13.81
C ARG A 22 -20.12 0.10 -13.51
N GLN A 23 -19.99 -0.73 -14.53
CA GLN A 23 -19.58 -2.11 -14.37
C GLN A 23 -18.09 -2.18 -14.00
N VAL A 24 -17.74 -3.08 -13.08
CA VAL A 24 -16.33 -3.34 -12.77
C VAL A 24 -15.71 -4.00 -13.98
N HIS A 25 -14.62 -3.42 -14.48
CA HIS A 25 -13.84 -3.96 -15.58
C HIS A 25 -12.39 -4.11 -15.16
N SER A 26 -11.76 -5.17 -15.64
CA SER A 26 -10.39 -5.50 -15.28
C SER A 26 -9.62 -5.91 -16.52
N GLU A 27 -8.46 -5.32 -16.68
CA GLU A 27 -7.62 -5.50 -17.86
C GLU A 27 -6.17 -5.74 -17.42
N VAL A 28 -5.46 -6.52 -18.21
CA VAL A 28 -4.03 -6.75 -18.06
C VAL A 28 -3.32 -6.27 -19.33
N TYR A 29 -2.23 -5.52 -19.15
CA TYR A 29 -1.32 -5.18 -20.22
C TYR A 29 -0.34 -6.32 -20.44
N LEU A 30 -0.26 -6.79 -21.67
CA LEU A 30 0.67 -7.80 -22.14
C LEU A 30 1.80 -7.09 -22.91
N PRO A 31 2.99 -6.93 -22.32
CA PRO A 31 4.11 -6.26 -22.99
C PRO A 31 4.52 -6.94 -24.30
N GLU A 32 4.34 -8.25 -24.40
CA GLU A 32 4.73 -9.05 -25.57
C GLU A 32 3.92 -8.70 -26.82
N THR A 33 2.67 -8.25 -26.64
CA THR A 33 1.75 -7.89 -27.72
C THR A 33 1.37 -6.41 -27.70
N GLU A 34 1.98 -5.63 -26.80
CA GLU A 34 1.71 -4.22 -26.56
C GLU A 34 0.22 -3.87 -26.43
N SER A 35 -0.56 -4.77 -25.81
CA SER A 35 -2.02 -4.67 -25.81
C SER A 35 -2.64 -4.90 -24.43
N TRP A 36 -3.81 -4.30 -24.23
CA TRP A 36 -4.66 -4.55 -23.06
C TRP A 36 -5.64 -5.67 -23.39
N SER A 37 -5.78 -6.63 -22.46
CA SER A 37 -6.70 -7.76 -22.58
C SER A 37 -7.59 -7.86 -21.34
N PRO A 38 -8.89 -8.18 -21.46
CA PRO A 38 -9.75 -8.43 -20.31
C PRO A 38 -9.23 -9.59 -19.45
N VAL A 39 -9.36 -9.48 -18.13
CA VAL A 39 -8.97 -10.53 -17.18
C VAL A 39 -10.06 -10.74 -16.13
N LEU A 40 -10.36 -12.00 -15.82
CA LEU A 40 -11.43 -12.41 -14.89
C LEU A 40 -10.97 -13.56 -13.97
N ASP A 41 -9.68 -13.62 -13.67
CA ASP A 41 -9.08 -14.67 -12.85
C ASP A 41 -9.33 -14.50 -11.34
N GLY A 42 -8.91 -15.48 -10.56
CA GLY A 42 -8.91 -15.47 -9.11
C GLY A 42 -8.12 -14.31 -8.51
N MET A 43 -7.04 -13.89 -9.17
CA MET A 43 -6.30 -12.69 -8.78
C MET A 43 -7.21 -11.48 -8.73
N VAL A 44 -7.86 -11.11 -9.84
CA VAL A 44 -8.62 -9.87 -9.94
C VAL A 44 -9.99 -9.95 -9.25
N SER A 45 -10.60 -11.13 -9.22
CA SER A 45 -11.87 -11.36 -8.50
C SER A 45 -11.71 -11.17 -6.98
N GLY A 46 -10.61 -11.64 -6.40
CA GLY A 46 -10.28 -11.47 -4.97
C GLY A 46 -9.53 -10.20 -4.62
N TRP A 47 -9.19 -9.37 -5.60
CA TRP A 47 -8.32 -8.20 -5.44
C TRP A 47 -8.98 -7.09 -4.60
N ARG A 48 -8.29 -6.69 -3.52
CA ARG A 48 -8.64 -5.56 -2.64
C ARG A 48 -7.57 -4.48 -2.61
N ASN A 49 -8.00 -3.25 -2.36
CA ASN A 49 -7.13 -2.07 -2.20
C ASN A 49 -6.89 -1.80 -0.71
N PRO A 50 -5.69 -1.33 -0.30
CA PRO A 50 -4.46 -1.25 -1.08
C PRO A 50 -3.70 -2.58 -1.23
N CYS A 51 -2.92 -2.67 -2.31
CA CYS A 51 -2.11 -3.83 -2.67
C CYS A 51 -0.70 -3.42 -3.12
N ALA A 52 0.26 -4.33 -3.02
CA ALA A 52 1.63 -4.12 -3.49
C ALA A 52 2.33 -5.45 -3.78
N CYS A 53 3.27 -5.42 -4.71
CA CYS A 53 4.17 -6.54 -4.97
C CYS A 53 5.51 -6.32 -4.27
N VAL A 54 5.97 -7.32 -3.52
CA VAL A 54 7.32 -7.34 -2.94
C VAL A 54 7.89 -8.75 -3.08
N ASN A 55 9.15 -8.84 -3.52
CA ASN A 55 9.85 -10.10 -3.77
C ASN A 55 9.05 -11.07 -4.68
N GLY A 56 8.43 -10.55 -5.75
CA GLY A 56 7.64 -11.34 -6.70
C GLY A 56 6.29 -11.83 -6.17
N ARG A 57 5.90 -11.47 -4.94
CA ARG A 57 4.62 -11.87 -4.35
C ARG A 57 3.69 -10.68 -4.22
N LEU A 58 2.43 -10.87 -4.60
CA LEU A 58 1.39 -9.87 -4.52
C LEU A 58 0.65 -9.96 -3.17
N TYR A 59 0.65 -8.86 -2.44
CA TYR A 59 -0.03 -8.71 -1.15
C TYR A 59 -1.14 -7.67 -1.23
N ALA A 60 -2.17 -7.85 -0.41
CA ALA A 60 -3.22 -6.87 -0.21
C ALA A 60 -3.61 -6.79 1.27
N LEU A 61 -4.20 -5.67 1.67
CA LEU A 61 -4.80 -5.56 2.99
C LEU A 61 -6.11 -6.33 3.05
N ASP A 62 -6.30 -7.10 4.13
CA ASP A 62 -7.55 -7.82 4.41
C ASP A 62 -8.37 -7.14 5.53
N CYS A 63 -7.79 -6.14 6.20
CA CYS A 63 -8.49 -5.26 7.14
C CYS A 63 -8.34 -3.78 6.77
N LYS A 64 -9.37 -2.98 7.04
CA LYS A 64 -9.44 -1.55 6.71
C LYS A 64 -8.32 -0.72 7.31
N ASP A 65 -7.93 -1.01 8.56
CA ASP A 65 -6.84 -0.31 9.24
C ASP A 65 -5.44 -0.88 8.89
N GLY A 66 -5.42 -1.87 8.00
CA GLY A 66 -4.23 -2.59 7.62
C GLY A 66 -3.63 -3.42 8.74
N CYS A 67 -4.42 -4.00 9.65
CA CYS A 67 -3.90 -4.95 10.65
C CYS A 67 -3.80 -6.41 10.13
N LYS A 68 -4.35 -6.72 8.95
CA LYS A 68 -4.31 -8.05 8.33
C LYS A 68 -3.85 -7.98 6.88
N LEU A 69 -3.04 -8.94 6.48
CA LEU A 69 -2.53 -9.11 5.12
C LEU A 69 -2.99 -10.45 4.53
N ARG A 70 -3.29 -10.42 3.25
CA ARG A 70 -3.49 -11.58 2.39
C ARG A 70 -2.45 -11.59 1.29
N VAL A 71 -2.11 -12.77 0.82
CA VAL A 71 -1.17 -12.99 -0.28
C VAL A 71 -1.87 -13.76 -1.39
N TYR A 72 -1.57 -13.39 -2.63
CA TYR A 72 -2.03 -14.11 -3.80
C TYR A 72 -1.14 -15.34 -4.05
N ASN A 73 -1.76 -16.46 -4.40
CA ASN A 73 -1.10 -17.69 -4.80
C ASN A 73 -1.38 -17.95 -6.27
N ASP A 74 -0.36 -17.74 -7.11
CA ASP A 74 -0.45 -17.91 -8.56
C ASP A 74 -0.82 -19.35 -8.97
N ALA A 75 -0.32 -20.36 -8.26
CA ALA A 75 -0.57 -21.76 -8.60
C ALA A 75 -2.01 -22.19 -8.31
N ALA A 76 -2.63 -21.60 -7.29
CA ALA A 76 -3.98 -21.90 -6.87
C ALA A 76 -5.02 -20.88 -7.38
N ASP A 77 -4.59 -19.88 -8.17
CA ASP A 77 -5.39 -18.74 -8.63
C ASP A 77 -6.31 -18.22 -7.52
N SER A 78 -5.75 -17.97 -6.34
CA SER A 78 -6.54 -17.64 -5.16
C SER A 78 -5.75 -16.86 -4.13
N TRP A 79 -6.48 -16.15 -3.30
CA TRP A 79 -5.93 -15.39 -2.19
C TRP A 79 -6.06 -16.16 -0.89
N SER A 80 -5.06 -16.03 -0.03
CA SER A 80 -5.05 -16.65 1.30
C SER A 80 -4.62 -15.65 2.36
N ASN A 81 -5.10 -15.87 3.59
CA ASN A 81 -4.63 -15.11 4.75
C ASN A 81 -3.13 -15.35 4.92
N HIS A 82 -2.37 -14.29 5.17
CA HIS A 82 -0.92 -14.37 5.30
C HIS A 82 -0.43 -13.96 6.68
N MET A 83 -0.82 -12.78 7.15
CA MET A 83 -0.35 -12.23 8.43
C MET A 83 -1.45 -11.44 9.13
N ASP A 84 -1.43 -11.46 10.46
CA ASP A 84 -2.31 -10.67 11.34
C ASP A 84 -1.44 -10.05 12.43
N SER A 85 -1.55 -8.74 12.63
CA SER A 85 -0.82 -8.04 13.70
C SER A 85 -1.34 -8.40 15.10
N GLY A 86 -2.55 -8.96 15.18
CA GLY A 86 -3.29 -9.17 16.42
C GLY A 86 -3.81 -7.88 17.08
N LEU A 87 -3.48 -6.72 16.52
CA LEU A 87 -3.84 -5.41 17.05
C LEU A 87 -4.62 -4.62 16.00
N HIS A 88 -5.94 -4.62 16.15
CA HIS A 88 -6.82 -3.76 15.39
C HIS A 88 -6.81 -2.35 16.01
N LEU A 89 -6.40 -1.35 15.23
CA LEU A 89 -6.33 0.04 15.66
C LEU A 89 -7.71 0.69 15.73
N GLY A 90 -8.67 0.18 14.97
CA GLY A 90 -10.08 0.60 14.99
C GLY A 90 -10.64 0.91 13.60
N SER A 91 -11.91 1.28 13.56
CA SER A 91 -12.68 1.46 12.32
C SER A 91 -12.82 2.90 11.85
N SER A 92 -12.13 3.85 12.48
CA SER A 92 -12.23 5.27 12.10
C SER A 92 -11.58 5.51 10.74
N GLN A 93 -12.14 6.44 9.94
CA GLN A 93 -11.56 6.82 8.64
C GLN A 93 -10.11 7.30 8.76
N ALA A 94 -9.74 7.92 9.88
CA ALA A 94 -8.37 8.35 10.14
C ALA A 94 -7.38 7.18 10.22
N LEU A 95 -7.82 5.99 10.65
CA LEU A 95 -7.00 4.80 10.74
C LEU A 95 -7.09 3.91 9.51
N GLU A 96 -7.97 4.21 8.55
CA GLU A 96 -8.04 3.47 7.30
C GLU A 96 -6.70 3.59 6.55
N ALA A 97 -6.21 2.44 6.10
CA ALA A 97 -5.01 2.35 5.31
C ALA A 97 -5.30 2.89 3.90
N ALA A 98 -4.63 3.99 3.59
CA ALA A 98 -4.76 4.66 2.31
C ALA A 98 -3.83 4.05 1.25
N ALA A 99 -2.69 3.50 1.68
CA ALA A 99 -1.71 2.90 0.78
C ALA A 99 -0.96 1.73 1.43
N LEU A 100 -0.56 0.79 0.57
CA LEU A 100 0.37 -0.29 0.85
C LEU A 100 1.48 -0.15 -0.18
N VAL A 101 2.72 0.04 0.27
CA VAL A 101 3.84 0.31 -0.63
C VAL A 101 5.07 -0.52 -0.27
N PRO A 102 5.83 -1.04 -1.24
CA PRO A 102 7.12 -1.66 -0.96
C PRO A 102 8.10 -0.60 -0.47
N LEU A 103 8.77 -0.85 0.65
CA LEU A 103 9.76 0.04 1.24
C LEU A 103 10.90 -0.78 1.83
N CYS A 104 12.10 -0.66 1.26
CA CYS A 104 13.31 -1.36 1.71
C CYS A 104 13.12 -2.89 1.86
N GLY A 105 12.44 -3.53 0.89
CA GLY A 105 12.16 -4.98 0.91
C GLY A 105 11.07 -5.42 1.90
N LYS A 106 10.44 -4.49 2.61
CA LYS A 106 9.28 -4.71 3.49
C LYS A 106 8.03 -4.05 2.89
N LEU A 107 6.86 -4.33 3.46
CA LEU A 107 5.63 -3.62 3.16
C LEU A 107 5.44 -2.46 4.13
N CYS A 108 5.13 -1.27 3.63
CA CYS A 108 4.76 -0.10 4.42
C CYS A 108 3.28 0.21 4.25
N ILE A 109 2.57 0.28 5.36
CA ILE A 109 1.16 0.63 5.44
C ILE A 109 1.08 2.09 5.86
N VAL A 110 0.48 2.92 5.02
CA VAL A 110 0.28 4.36 5.28
C VAL A 110 -1.21 4.61 5.49
N ARG A 111 -1.55 5.24 6.61
CA ARG A 111 -2.95 5.53 7.00
C ARG A 111 -3.31 6.99 6.81
N ASN A 112 -4.61 7.29 6.77
CA ASN A 112 -5.12 8.66 6.59
C ASN A 112 -4.66 9.67 7.67
N ASN A 113 -4.45 9.19 8.90
CA ASN A 113 -3.88 9.97 10.00
C ASN A 113 -2.35 10.11 9.90
N MET A 114 -1.77 9.71 8.77
CA MET A 114 -0.36 9.81 8.47
C MET A 114 0.51 8.86 9.33
N SER A 115 -0.08 7.94 10.10
CA SER A 115 0.69 6.90 10.78
C SER A 115 1.17 5.81 9.81
N MET A 116 2.33 5.22 10.11
CA MET A 116 2.97 4.20 9.28
C MET A 116 3.35 2.95 10.08
N SER A 117 3.13 1.79 9.48
CA SER A 117 3.60 0.49 9.99
C SER A 117 4.39 -0.24 8.89
N LEU A 118 5.56 -0.78 9.24
CA LEU A 118 6.30 -1.72 8.40
C LEU A 118 5.93 -3.14 8.76
N VAL A 119 5.85 -3.98 7.73
CA VAL A 119 5.62 -5.41 7.84
C VAL A 119 6.71 -6.15 7.08
N ASP A 120 7.47 -6.95 7.81
CA ASP A 120 8.49 -7.84 7.27
C ASP A 120 7.85 -9.18 6.89
N VAL A 121 7.47 -9.31 5.62
CA VAL A 121 6.84 -10.52 5.07
C VAL A 121 7.84 -11.64 4.74
N ALA A 122 9.14 -11.37 4.82
CA ALA A 122 10.19 -12.36 4.57
C ALA A 122 10.62 -13.08 5.87
N SER A 123 10.45 -12.44 7.02
CA SER A 123 10.74 -13.04 8.33
C SER A 123 9.79 -14.20 8.66
N GLU A 124 10.35 -15.34 9.10
CA GLU A 124 9.56 -16.45 9.64
C GLU A 124 8.75 -15.96 10.85
N GLY A 125 7.43 -16.07 10.79
CA GLY A 125 6.51 -15.55 11.82
C GLY A 125 6.05 -14.10 11.61
N GLY A 126 6.58 -13.40 10.60
CA GLY A 126 6.02 -12.14 10.12
C GLY A 126 6.07 -10.99 11.15
N ARG A 127 7.12 -10.18 11.10
CA ARG A 127 7.33 -9.11 12.09
C ARG A 127 6.64 -7.80 11.70
N TRP A 128 5.83 -7.27 12.60
CA TRP A 128 5.19 -5.95 12.48
C TRP A 128 5.95 -4.90 13.30
N GLU A 129 6.30 -3.78 12.67
CA GLU A 129 7.01 -2.67 13.30
C GLU A 129 6.26 -1.36 13.04
N THR A 130 5.72 -0.73 14.09
CA THR A 130 5.09 0.61 13.94
C THR A 130 6.18 1.68 13.97
N LEU A 131 6.33 2.42 12.88
CA LEU A 131 7.48 3.32 12.71
C LEU A 131 7.22 4.76 13.11
N ALA A 132 6.01 5.27 12.90
CA ALA A 132 5.72 6.67 13.14
C ALA A 132 4.22 6.90 13.36
N VAL A 133 3.91 7.64 14.41
CA VAL A 133 2.65 8.36 14.60
C VAL A 133 3.02 9.84 14.53
N ALA A 134 2.32 10.64 13.73
CA ALA A 134 2.50 12.09 13.76
C ALA A 134 2.28 12.58 15.21
N GLY A 135 3.37 12.99 15.88
CA GLY A 135 3.37 13.47 17.27
C GLY A 135 3.79 12.46 18.36
N GLY A 136 4.15 11.21 18.03
CA GLY A 136 4.60 10.22 19.01
C GLY A 136 6.12 10.10 19.14
N ARG A 137 6.65 10.17 20.37
CA ARG A 137 8.04 9.74 20.68
C ARG A 137 8.12 8.21 20.61
N GLY A 138 8.36 7.68 19.41
CA GLY A 138 8.62 6.26 19.17
C GLY A 138 10.11 6.02 18.91
N ASN A 139 10.68 5.02 19.58
CA ASN A 139 12.11 4.76 19.61
C ASN A 139 12.48 3.77 18.49
N ASN A 140 13.58 4.06 17.78
CA ASN A 140 14.31 3.18 16.86
C ASN A 140 13.67 2.85 15.50
N LEU A 141 13.46 3.90 14.69
CA LEU A 141 13.93 3.83 13.31
C LEU A 141 14.64 5.14 12.89
N LYS A 142 15.87 4.94 12.41
CA LYS A 142 16.91 5.94 12.10
C LYS A 142 16.36 7.09 11.24
N SER A 143 16.75 8.32 11.54
CA SER A 143 16.75 9.61 10.78
C SER A 143 15.93 9.82 9.48
N TRP A 144 15.71 8.81 8.64
CA TRP A 144 15.05 8.92 7.34
C TRP A 144 13.54 9.21 7.46
N ALA A 145 12.84 8.59 8.43
CA ALA A 145 11.42 8.85 8.63
C ALA A 145 11.19 10.33 9.01
N THR A 146 12.03 10.89 9.88
CA THR A 146 11.99 12.31 10.28
C THR A 146 12.21 13.25 9.10
N ASN A 147 13.07 12.89 8.14
CA ASN A 147 13.30 13.69 6.92
C ASN A 147 12.11 13.65 5.94
N ILE A 148 11.38 12.53 5.86
CA ILE A 148 10.12 12.46 5.10
C ILE A 148 9.11 13.47 5.66
N TRP A 149 9.00 13.57 6.98
CA TRP A 149 8.08 14.51 7.65
C TRP A 149 8.49 15.98 7.53
N PHE A 150 9.80 16.29 7.62
CA PHE A 150 10.29 17.67 7.48
C PHE A 150 10.11 18.22 6.06
N THR A 151 10.29 17.38 5.03
CA THR A 151 10.13 17.80 3.62
C THR A 151 8.67 18.07 3.25
N LEU A 152 7.72 17.42 3.93
CA LEU A 152 6.27 17.66 3.79
C LEU A 152 5.78 18.88 4.59
N GLY A 153 6.68 19.60 5.28
CA GLY A 153 6.38 20.84 6.01
C GLY A 153 5.58 20.65 7.30
N LEU A 154 5.34 19.42 7.77
CA LEU A 154 4.26 19.13 8.73
C LEU A 154 4.55 19.43 10.23
N GLY A 155 5.58 20.21 10.55
CA GLY A 155 6.01 20.53 11.93
C GLY A 155 5.02 21.31 12.82
N GLY A 156 3.74 21.45 12.43
CA GLY A 156 2.73 22.18 13.19
C GLY A 156 1.27 21.82 12.90
N TYR A 157 0.97 20.76 12.14
CA TYR A 157 -0.40 20.49 11.67
C TYR A 157 -1.18 19.70 12.72
N LYS A 158 -1.98 20.42 13.51
CA LYS A 158 -2.97 19.85 14.44
C LYS A 158 -3.95 18.92 13.71
N HIS A 159 -4.34 17.84 14.41
CA HIS A 159 -5.26 16.74 14.09
C HIS A 159 -6.59 17.11 13.38
N GLY A 160 -6.54 17.73 12.21
CA GLY A 160 -7.69 17.87 11.32
C GLY A 160 -8.04 16.54 10.65
N LYS A 161 -9.28 16.38 10.21
CA LYS A 161 -9.71 15.26 9.36
C LYS A 161 -9.02 15.38 8.00
N SER A 162 -7.83 14.78 7.86
CA SER A 162 -7.09 14.68 6.60
C SER A 162 -7.33 13.32 5.97
N HIS A 163 -7.45 13.30 4.65
CA HIS A 163 -7.43 12.07 3.86
C HIS A 163 -6.24 12.11 2.92
N ILE A 164 -5.52 10.99 2.80
CA ILE A 164 -4.45 10.87 1.80
C ILE A 164 -5.11 10.75 0.43
N LEU A 165 -4.70 11.60 -0.52
CA LEU A 165 -5.17 11.56 -1.90
C LEU A 165 -4.30 10.67 -2.77
N HIS A 166 -2.98 10.73 -2.56
CA HIS A 166 -2.01 9.96 -3.33
C HIS A 166 -0.82 9.60 -2.44
N CYS A 167 -0.30 8.39 -2.61
CA CYS A 167 0.93 7.92 -1.97
C CYS A 167 1.83 7.29 -3.03
N GLN A 168 3.05 7.80 -3.17
CA GLN A 168 4.02 7.28 -4.12
C GLN A 168 5.34 7.01 -3.43
N VAL A 169 5.99 5.93 -3.83
CA VAL A 169 7.37 5.64 -3.45
C VAL A 169 8.28 5.99 -4.62
N LEU A 170 9.26 6.85 -4.36
CA LEU A 170 10.34 7.17 -5.27
C LEU A 170 11.62 6.61 -4.69
N GLN A 171 12.21 5.64 -5.36
CA GLN A 171 13.49 5.07 -4.97
C GLN A 171 14.59 5.61 -5.89
N SER A 172 15.59 6.31 -5.33
CA SER A 172 16.79 6.64 -6.07
C SER A 172 17.76 5.45 -6.03
N LEU A 173 18.34 5.10 -7.19
CA LEU A 173 19.31 4.01 -7.36
C LEU A 173 20.74 4.41 -6.96
N ASP A 174 20.94 5.63 -6.45
CA ASP A 174 22.26 6.12 -6.04
C ASP A 174 22.78 5.33 -4.82
N HIS A 175 24.11 5.31 -4.61
CA HIS A 175 24.86 4.54 -3.60
C HIS A 175 24.37 4.59 -2.13
N GLN A 176 23.34 5.36 -1.80
CA GLN A 176 22.71 5.48 -0.48
C GLN A 176 21.27 4.96 -0.41
N GLY A 177 20.66 4.51 -1.52
CA GLY A 177 19.34 3.84 -1.53
C GLY A 177 18.23 4.62 -0.82
N VAL A 178 18.14 5.93 -1.05
CA VAL A 178 17.11 6.76 -0.41
C VAL A 178 15.78 6.48 -1.09
N THR A 179 14.84 5.95 -0.30
CA THR A 179 13.46 5.73 -0.71
C THR A 179 12.58 6.79 -0.08
N LEU A 180 12.02 7.68 -0.90
CA LEU A 180 11.12 8.76 -0.50
C LEU A 180 9.67 8.29 -0.66
N VAL A 181 8.88 8.35 0.41
CA VAL A 181 7.43 8.18 0.34
C VAL A 181 6.78 9.55 0.33
N ILE A 182 6.12 9.91 -0.76
CA ILE A 182 5.37 11.17 -0.89
C ILE A 182 3.90 10.84 -0.71
N ALA A 183 3.30 11.33 0.37
CA ALA A 183 1.86 11.28 0.58
C ALA A 183 1.30 12.70 0.50
N SER A 184 0.37 12.95 -0.42
CA SER A 184 -0.41 14.20 -0.44
C SER A 184 -1.70 14.00 0.34
N SER A 185 -2.05 14.96 1.19
CA SER A 185 -3.28 14.91 1.97
C SER A 185 -4.09 16.18 1.79
N GLN A 186 -5.42 16.05 1.75
CA GLN A 186 -6.34 17.18 1.75
C GLN A 186 -7.16 17.15 3.05
N ARG A 187 -7.39 18.32 3.66
CA ARG A 187 -8.36 18.45 4.75
C ARG A 187 -9.78 18.34 4.19
N CYS A 188 -10.61 17.54 4.84
CA CYS A 188 -12.05 17.70 4.71
C CYS A 188 -12.45 19.06 5.31
N PRO A 189 -13.40 19.79 4.70
CA PRO A 189 -13.95 21.03 5.23
C PRO A 189 -14.58 20.85 6.62
#